data_AF-A0A6A4ZHF7-F1
#
_entry.id   AF-A0A6A4ZHF7-F1
#
_cell.length_a   1.000
_cell.length_b   1.000
_cell.length_c   1.000
_cell.angle_alpha   90.00
_cell.angle_beta   90.00
_cell.angle_gamma   90.00
#
_symmetry.space_group_name_H-M   'P 1'
#
loop_
_entity.id
_entity.type
_entity.pdbx_description
1 polymer ?
#
loop_
_entity_poly.entity_id
_entity_poly.type
_entity_poly.pdbx_seq_one_letter_code
_entity_poly.pdbx_strand_id
1 'polypeptide(L)'
;KFDAANVLERQNDVYRFRLLGSPQSLALSRVFSVVESAKTELSIQDYTVPQTTLGQIFNGFAAKQTQETGVARGLDVKKKRKAKKEPKSKQHDNYLAHRA
;
A
#
# COMPACT_ATOMS: atom_id res chain seq x y z
N LYS A 1 -25.48 15.89 1.34
CA LYS A 1 -24.80 15.25 2.49
C LYS A 1 -23.84 14.20 1.96
N PHE A 2 -22.67 14.07 2.59
CA PHE A 2 -21.73 12.96 2.35
C PHE A 2 -22.23 11.70 3.08
N ASP A 3 -21.76 10.52 2.66
CA ASP A 3 -22.17 9.25 3.28
C ASP A 3 -21.56 9.13 4.68
N ALA A 4 -20.28 9.50 4.83
CA ALA A 4 -19.64 9.68 6.13
C ALA A 4 -18.48 10.68 6.03
N ALA A 5 -18.05 11.21 7.18
CA ALA A 5 -16.86 12.04 7.31
C ALA A 5 -16.10 11.68 8.58
N ASN A 6 -14.83 11.32 8.46
CA ASN A 6 -13.96 10.99 9.59
C ASN A 6 -13.01 12.15 9.88
N VAL A 7 -12.88 12.54 11.15
CA VAL A 7 -11.85 13.50 11.57
C VAL A 7 -10.48 12.83 11.48
N LEU A 8 -9.58 13.41 10.70
CA LEU A 8 -8.18 13.01 10.61
C LEU A 8 -7.29 13.82 11.55
N GLU A 9 -7.57 15.11 11.67
CA GLU A 9 -6.79 16.03 12.51
C GLU A 9 -7.71 17.11 13.08
N ARG A 10 -7.43 17.49 14.32
CA ARG A 10 -8.00 18.65 14.99
C ARG A 10 -6.88 19.34 15.75
N GLN A 11 -6.40 20.46 15.21
CA GLN A 11 -5.33 21.24 15.82
C GLN A 11 -5.69 22.72 15.75
N ASN A 12 -5.84 23.36 16.92
CA ASN A 12 -6.33 24.74 17.04
C ASN A 12 -7.63 24.92 16.23
N ASP A 13 -7.64 25.88 15.30
CA ASP A 13 -8.77 26.21 14.44
C ASP A 13 -8.77 25.43 13.11
N VAL A 14 -7.87 24.45 12.96
CA VAL A 14 -7.75 23.63 11.75
C VAL A 14 -8.33 22.24 12.00
N TYR A 15 -9.27 21.87 11.14
CA TYR A 15 -9.86 20.53 11.09
C TYR A 15 -9.59 19.90 9.74
N ARG A 16 -9.17 18.63 9.75
CA ARG A 16 -9.02 17.83 8.53
C ARG A 16 -9.97 16.67 8.56
N PHE A 17 -10.76 16.53 7.50
CA PHE A 17 -11.72 15.45 7.36
C PHE A 17 -11.37 14.55 6.18
N ARG A 18 -11.58 13.24 6.33
CA ARG A 18 -11.69 12.31 5.21
C ARG A 18 -13.16 12.12 4.90
N LEU A 19 -13.57 12.56 3.72
CA LEU A 19 -14.92 12.33 3.22
C LEU A 19 -15.01 10.91 2.64
N LEU A 20 -16.12 10.23 2.93
CA LEU A 20 -16.45 8.91 2.42
C LEU A 20 -17.76 8.99 1.65
N GLY A 21 -17.81 8.30 0.51
CA GLY A 21 -19.03 8.09 -0.23
C GLY A 21 -18.82 7.68 -1.68
N SER A 22 -19.91 7.58 -2.43
CA SER A 22 -19.89 7.32 -3.88
C SER A 22 -19.12 8.38 -4.68
N PRO A 23 -18.60 8.06 -5.88
CA PRO A 23 -17.94 9.04 -6.76
C PRO A 23 -18.79 10.28 -7.02
N GLN A 24 -20.11 10.12 -7.16
CA GLN A 24 -21.04 11.24 -7.37
C GLN A 24 -21.17 12.13 -6.12
N SER A 25 -21.14 11.54 -4.92
CA SER A 25 -21.19 12.30 -3.66
C SER A 25 -19.90 13.07 -3.38
N LEU A 26 -18.77 12.55 -3.87
CA LEU A 26 -17.43 13.11 -3.71
C LEU A 26 -16.99 13.98 -4.91
N ALA A 27 -17.88 14.24 -5.86
CA ALA A 27 -17.62 15.17 -6.95
C ALA A 27 -17.21 16.54 -6.38
N LEU A 28 -16.10 17.11 -6.88
CA LEU A 28 -15.54 18.36 -6.35
C LEU A 28 -16.57 19.48 -6.30
N SER A 29 -17.35 19.66 -7.37
CA SER A 29 -18.42 20.65 -7.43
C SER A 29 -19.36 20.53 -6.23
N ARG A 30 -19.73 19.29 -5.87
CA ARG A 30 -20.60 19.02 -4.72
C ARG A 30 -19.90 19.29 -3.38
N VAL A 31 -18.63 18.90 -3.24
CA VAL A 31 -17.85 19.17 -2.03
C VAL A 31 -17.76 20.68 -1.80
N PHE A 32 -17.37 21.43 -2.83
CA PHE A 32 -17.32 22.89 -2.79
C PHE A 32 -18.68 23.50 -2.46
N SER A 33 -19.76 23.10 -3.14
CA SER A 33 -21.11 23.62 -2.83
C SER A 33 -21.53 23.38 -1.38
N VAL A 34 -21.23 22.21 -0.82
CA VAL A 34 -21.58 21.90 0.58
C VAL A 34 -20.78 22.77 1.55
N VAL A 35 -19.47 22.92 1.35
CA VAL A 35 -18.63 23.71 2.26
C VAL A 35 -18.99 25.20 2.15
N GLU A 36 -19.20 25.72 0.94
CA GLU A 36 -19.63 27.11 0.73
C GLU A 36 -20.99 27.41 1.38
N SER A 37 -21.95 26.48 1.29
CA SER A 37 -23.25 26.66 1.93
C SER A 37 -23.19 26.75 3.45
N ALA A 38 -22.15 26.19 4.07
CA ALA A 38 -21.93 26.20 5.52
C ALA A 38 -20.90 27.24 5.96
N LYS A 39 -20.23 27.95 5.02
CA LYS A 39 -19.07 28.80 5.30
C LYS A 39 -19.39 29.91 6.31
N THR A 40 -20.51 30.60 6.11
CA THR A 40 -20.95 31.69 7.00
C THR A 40 -21.46 31.17 8.33
N GLU A 41 -22.28 30.11 8.32
CA GLU A 41 -22.86 29.53 9.53
C GLU A 41 -21.77 28.99 10.47
N LEU A 42 -20.74 28.35 9.92
CA LEU A 42 -19.65 27.75 10.68
C LEU A 42 -18.43 28.66 10.83
N SER A 43 -18.50 29.92 10.36
CA SER A 43 -17.39 30.89 10.41
C SER A 43 -16.07 30.33 9.86
N ILE A 44 -16.13 29.59 8.75
CA ILE A 44 -14.93 29.04 8.08
C ILE A 44 -14.21 30.19 7.37
N GLN A 45 -12.99 30.52 7.81
CA GLN A 45 -12.13 31.48 7.10
C GLN A 45 -11.74 30.94 5.72
N ASP A 46 -10.99 29.84 5.72
CA ASP A 46 -10.44 29.22 4.52
C ASP A 46 -10.57 27.69 4.59
N TYR A 47 -10.62 27.06 3.42
CA TYR A 47 -10.61 25.60 3.31
C TYR A 47 -9.92 25.16 2.01
N THR A 48 -9.45 23.91 2.01
CA THR A 48 -8.85 23.27 0.84
C THR A 48 -9.39 21.85 0.68
N VAL A 49 -9.48 21.38 -0.56
CA VAL A 49 -9.93 20.01 -0.88
C VAL A 49 -8.81 19.26 -1.62
N PRO A 50 -7.87 18.63 -0.89
CA PRO A 50 -6.81 17.85 -1.51
C PRO A 50 -7.36 16.51 -2.04
N GLN A 51 -7.17 16.22 -3.33
CA GLN A 51 -7.59 14.96 -3.96
C GLN A 51 -6.58 13.81 -3.80
N THR A 52 -5.31 14.13 -3.53
CA THR A 52 -4.23 13.15 -3.38
C THR A 52 -3.30 13.58 -2.26
N THR A 53 -3.01 12.66 -1.34
CA THR A 53 -1.95 12.89 -0.34
C THR A 53 -0.61 12.42 -0.88
N LEU A 54 0.48 13.02 -0.38
CA LEU A 54 1.83 12.57 -0.70
C LEU A 54 2.02 11.07 -0.36
N GLY A 55 1.42 10.60 0.73
CA GLY A 55 1.40 9.19 1.10
C GLY A 55 0.65 8.29 0.12
N GLN A 56 -0.45 8.76 -0.50
CA GLN A 56 -1.14 8.01 -1.56
C GLN A 56 -0.33 7.95 -2.85
N ILE A 57 0.40 9.02 -3.18
CA ILE A 57 1.37 9.03 -4.27
C ILE A 57 2.48 8.01 -4.00
N PHE A 58 3.05 8.00 -2.80
CA PHE A 58 4.05 7.01 -2.38
C PHE A 58 3.51 5.57 -2.39
N ASN A 59 2.34 5.32 -1.82
CA ASN A 59 1.71 3.99 -1.83
C ASN A 59 1.37 3.55 -3.26
N GLY A 60 0.96 4.48 -4.12
CA GLY A 60 0.73 4.22 -5.54
C GLY A 60 2.03 3.87 -6.29
N PHE A 61 3.15 4.49 -5.95
CA PHE A 61 4.46 4.11 -6.49
C PHE A 61 4.93 2.74 -5.98
N ALA A 62 4.82 2.49 -4.67
CA ALA A 62 5.20 1.21 -4.07
C ALA A 62 4.35 0.04 -4.61
N ALA A 63 3.04 0.24 -4.81
CA ALA A 63 2.16 -0.78 -5.39
C ALA A 63 2.49 -1.11 -6.86
N LYS A 64 3.15 -0.20 -7.58
CA LYS A 64 3.63 -0.41 -8.96
C LYS A 64 5.04 -1.00 -9.01
N GLN A 65 5.78 -1.02 -7.89
CA GLN A 65 7.07 -1.71 -7.82
C GLN A 65 6.82 -3.22 -7.81
N THR A 66 6.84 -3.82 -8.99
CA THR A 66 7.07 -5.26 -9.12
C THR A 66 8.52 -5.51 -8.71
N GLN A 67 8.76 -6.44 -7.79
CA GLN A 67 10.10 -6.81 -7.35
C GLN A 67 11.02 -7.01 -8.56
N GLU A 68 12.02 -6.14 -8.74
CA GLU A 68 13.08 -6.42 -9.68
C GLU A 68 13.91 -7.59 -9.13
N THR A 69 13.63 -8.82 -9.56
CA THR A 69 14.53 -9.97 -9.39
C THR A 69 15.75 -9.88 -10.33
N GLY A 70 16.07 -8.68 -10.82
CA GLY A 70 17.30 -8.44 -11.55
C GLY A 70 18.46 -8.47 -10.57
N VAL A 71 19.46 -9.32 -10.85
CA VAL A 71 20.77 -9.19 -10.21
C VAL A 71 21.24 -7.74 -10.38
N ALA A 72 21.48 -7.03 -9.28
CA ALA A 72 21.99 -5.67 -9.35
C ALA A 72 23.23 -5.67 -10.26
N ARG A 73 23.21 -4.86 -11.33
CA ARG A 73 24.36 -4.75 -12.24
C ARG A 73 25.57 -4.29 -11.40
N GLY A 74 26.54 -5.18 -11.21
CA GLY A 74 27.70 -4.97 -10.35
C GLY A 74 27.88 -6.01 -9.23
N LEU A 75 26.90 -6.89 -8.97
CA LEU A 75 27.11 -8.07 -8.14
C LEU A 75 27.54 -9.24 -9.02
N ASP A 76 28.86 -9.44 -9.16
CA ASP A 76 29.41 -10.70 -9.64
C ASP A 76 29.03 -11.81 -8.66
N VAL A 77 27.89 -12.45 -8.90
CA VAL A 77 27.57 -13.71 -8.23
C VAL A 77 28.56 -14.73 -8.78
N LYS A 78 29.73 -14.86 -8.14
CA LYS A 78 30.66 -15.95 -8.39
C LYS A 78 29.88 -17.24 -8.19
N LYS A 79 29.41 -17.81 -9.30
CA LYS A 79 28.82 -19.13 -9.38
C LYS A 79 29.90 -20.07 -8.86
N LYS A 80 29.85 -20.43 -7.57
CA LYS A 80 30.58 -21.60 -7.09
C LYS A 80 29.96 -22.77 -7.86
N ARG A 81 30.61 -23.14 -8.97
CA ARG A 81 30.39 -24.40 -9.66
C ARG A 81 30.50 -25.44 -8.56
N LYS A 82 29.39 -26.04 -8.15
CA LYS A 82 29.44 -27.21 -7.29
C LYS A 82 30.26 -28.23 -8.08
N ALA A 83 31.46 -28.53 -7.60
CA ALA A 83 32.23 -29.66 -8.05
C ALA A 83 31.29 -30.87 -8.00
N LYS A 84 31.20 -31.54 -9.15
CA LYS A 84 30.50 -32.80 -9.36
C LYS A 84 31.00 -33.76 -8.27
N LYS A 85 30.25 -33.92 -7.19
CA LYS A 85 30.53 -34.98 -6.22
C LYS A 85 30.14 -36.29 -6.89
N GLU A 86 31.10 -37.20 -6.98
CA GLU A 86 30.96 -38.56 -7.46
C GLU A 86 29.72 -39.24 -6.87
N PRO A 87 29.09 -40.17 -7.61
CA PRO A 87 27.93 -40.89 -7.11
C PRO A 87 28.34 -41.71 -5.89
N LYS A 88 27.83 -41.34 -4.71
CA LYS A 88 27.81 -42.25 -3.56
C LYS A 88 26.97 -43.46 -3.97
N SER A 89 27.58 -44.63 -3.96
CA SER A 89 26.89 -45.91 -4.04
C SER A 89 25.75 -45.94 -3.03
N LYS A 90 24.52 -46.14 -3.52
CA LYS A 90 23.37 -46.43 -2.67
C LYS A 90 23.41 -47.91 -2.34
N GLN A 91 23.94 -48.27 -1.18
CA GLN A 91 23.63 -49.55 -0.57
C GLN A 91 22.23 -49.40 0.04
N HIS A 92 21.25 -49.99 -0.64
CA HIS A 92 19.88 -50.11 -0.13
C HIS A 92 19.87 -51.23 0.91
N ASP A 93 20.01 -50.88 2.18
CA ASP A 93 19.65 -51.80 3.25
C ASP A 93 18.13 -51.72 3.45
N ASN A 94 17.47 -52.75 2.94
CA ASN A 94 16.04 -52.95 3.06
C ASN A 94 15.63 -53.06 4.53
N TYR A 95 14.65 -52.26 4.92
CA TYR A 95 13.82 -52.51 6.10
C TYR A 95 13.10 -53.84 5.91
N LEU A 96 13.61 -54.91 6.52
CA LEU A 96 12.80 -56.06 6.85
C LEU A 96 12.28 -55.89 8.27
N ALA A 97 10.99 -55.60 8.30
CA ALA A 97 10.16 -55.46 9.47
C ALA A 97 10.27 -56.68 10.40
N HIS A 98 10.32 -56.41 11.70
CA HIS A 98 9.86 -57.34 12.72
C HIS A 98 8.51 -57.92 12.30
N ARG A 99 8.48 -59.23 12.05
CA ARG A 99 7.24 -59.98 12.01
C ARG A 99 7.49 -61.44 12.39
N ALA A 100 6.69 -61.86 13.38
CA ALA A 100 6.57 -63.17 14.02
C ALA A 100 7.67 -63.50 15.05
#